data_AF-A0AAX0XRX6-F1
#
_entry.id   AF-A0AAX0XRX6-F1
#
_cell.length_a   1.000
_cell.length_b   1.000
_cell.length_c   1.000
_cell.angle_alpha   90.00
_cell.angle_beta   90.00
_cell.angle_gamma   90.00
#
_symmetry.space_group_name_H-M   'P 1'
#
loop_
_entity.id
_entity.type
_entity.pdbx_description
1 polymer ?
#
loop_
_entity_poly.entity_id
_entity_poly.type
_entity_poly.pdbx_seq_one_letter_code
_entity_poly.pdbx_strand_id
1 'polypeptide(L)'
;MDKRAVSKKTWSLVARMRLGLLLLFIPVLMLGGIYYLHMERSLQNELQQRLLATNHQLRHVFIEPYLHEMERQFTLIYDQVQVADISGPRLHNTETYLKEWQLYKGVMADLVYIYIGTAERQMLIYPAWQADANFDPRVRPWYQLASQHVGKMVWTEPYYDYTNGNLVIALARALTDKEGKVRGVFAMDAILAPFSAQLNRQLGDGYQMVVNQSGKVLAHPDTAQLLKPMAHPEWLSRFSQEDGIFLDKASSQFVAYSKLPERNWVLISVQPAASVMAVVGRVSLNVQLMVALACVLYVLLALVWSRYFRRMLDEISSMIRASRMQPDEVPQGGMRELRHVYAELAEVSKDYHEARQQANLDKLTGLYNRRFFDERVNRLLFEHQPFCLAMVDLDDFKRVNDTFGHQTGDVVLKRVSKLGMRLLGDHGWVCRYGGEELVVLLVNPDIHFCQMLLEQFRKGVESLDWREPELRITFSGGLVASQAGMDGKTLLEIADAEVYRAKRDGKNRIYLGKPEAKRQEDAPPADDALLSKEEA
;
A
#
# COMPACT_ATOMS: atom_id res chain seq x y z
N MET A 1 -5.40 -23.04 -43.95
CA MET A 1 -5.41 -23.36 -42.51
C MET A 1 -3.98 -23.26 -42.01
N ASP A 2 -3.62 -22.17 -41.33
CA ASP A 2 -2.26 -22.00 -40.80
C ASP A 2 -2.34 -21.50 -39.36
N LYS A 3 -1.92 -22.35 -38.42
CA LYS A 3 -2.04 -22.15 -36.98
C LYS A 3 -0.88 -21.28 -36.49
N ARG A 4 -1.10 -19.96 -36.37
CA ARG A 4 -0.22 -19.09 -35.57
C ARG A 4 -0.40 -19.40 -34.09
N ALA A 5 0.56 -20.11 -33.51
CA ALA A 5 0.69 -20.30 -32.08
C ALA A 5 0.99 -18.95 -31.40
N VAL A 6 0.02 -18.46 -30.62
CA VAL A 6 0.18 -17.29 -29.75
C VAL A 6 1.11 -17.65 -28.60
N SER A 7 2.38 -17.27 -28.71
CA SER A 7 3.32 -17.28 -27.59
C SER A 7 2.88 -16.24 -26.55
N LYS A 8 2.16 -16.70 -25.51
CA LYS A 8 1.88 -15.88 -24.32
C LYS A 8 3.21 -15.61 -23.61
N LYS A 9 3.74 -14.38 -23.74
CA LYS A 9 4.86 -13.86 -22.92
C LYS A 9 4.47 -13.97 -21.44
N THR A 10 4.85 -15.07 -20.79
CA THR A 10 4.69 -15.24 -19.35
C THR A 10 5.74 -14.37 -18.66
N TRP A 11 5.27 -13.40 -17.86
CA TRP A 11 6.14 -12.54 -17.06
C TRP A 11 7.00 -13.38 -16.13
N SER A 12 8.31 -13.07 -16.03
CA SER A 12 9.20 -13.71 -15.07
C SER A 12 8.69 -13.48 -13.64
N LEU A 13 8.92 -14.44 -12.74
CA LEU A 13 8.52 -14.36 -11.33
C LEU A 13 8.96 -13.03 -10.69
N VAL A 14 10.16 -12.58 -11.04
CA VAL A 14 10.75 -11.29 -10.65
C VAL A 14 9.88 -10.11 -11.06
N ALA A 15 9.37 -10.11 -12.29
CA ALA A 15 8.55 -9.02 -12.80
C ALA A 15 7.19 -8.96 -12.08
N ARG A 16 6.61 -10.13 -11.74
CA ARG A 16 5.38 -10.22 -10.95
C ARG A 16 5.58 -9.73 -9.51
N MET A 17 6.75 -10.03 -8.92
CA MET A 17 7.09 -9.54 -7.58
C MET A 17 7.31 -8.03 -7.53
N ARG A 18 8.04 -7.47 -8.51
CA ARG A 18 8.20 -6.01 -8.63
C ARG A 18 6.86 -5.33 -8.80
N LEU A 19 5.97 -5.91 -9.60
CA LEU A 19 4.59 -5.45 -9.75
C LEU A 19 3.81 -5.51 -8.43
N GLY A 20 3.92 -6.60 -7.67
CA GLY A 20 3.27 -6.74 -6.36
C GLY A 20 3.73 -5.70 -5.33
N LEU A 21 5.04 -5.41 -5.26
CA LEU A 21 5.58 -4.33 -4.45
C LEU A 21 5.04 -2.97 -4.92
N LEU A 22 5.04 -2.70 -6.21
CA LEU A 22 4.51 -1.44 -6.75
C LEU A 22 3.01 -1.26 -6.41
N LEU A 23 2.22 -2.34 -6.51
CA LEU A 23 0.80 -2.33 -6.12
C LEU A 23 0.59 -2.04 -4.63
N LEU A 24 1.47 -2.52 -3.74
CA LEU A 24 1.42 -2.21 -2.30
C LEU A 24 1.73 -0.72 -1.99
N PHE A 25 2.39 -0.02 -2.92
CA PHE A 25 2.70 1.40 -2.75
C PHE A 25 1.56 2.33 -3.14
N ILE A 26 0.65 1.89 -4.03
CA ILE A 26 -0.47 2.70 -4.52
C ILE A 26 -1.38 3.21 -3.38
N PRO A 27 -1.79 2.38 -2.40
CA PRO A 27 -2.60 2.85 -1.27
C PRO A 27 -1.90 3.93 -0.44
N VAL A 28 -0.58 3.83 -0.25
CA VAL A 28 0.22 4.81 0.49
C VAL A 28 0.24 6.15 -0.25
N LEU A 29 0.44 6.13 -1.57
CA LEU A 29 0.37 7.32 -2.40
C LEU A 29 -1.03 7.95 -2.40
N MET A 30 -2.09 7.14 -2.50
CA MET A 30 -3.47 7.63 -2.42
C MET A 30 -3.76 8.28 -1.07
N LEU A 31 -3.36 7.63 0.03
CA LEU A 31 -3.53 8.19 1.37
C LEU A 31 -2.76 9.50 1.53
N GLY A 32 -1.53 9.58 1.02
CA GLY A 32 -0.72 10.79 1.02
C GLY A 32 -1.36 11.93 0.21
N GLY A 33 -1.92 11.64 -0.96
CA GLY A 33 -2.64 12.62 -1.78
C GLY A 33 -3.93 13.12 -1.12
N ILE A 34 -4.70 12.23 -0.50
CA ILE A 34 -5.91 12.61 0.26
C ILE A 34 -5.53 13.50 1.45
N TYR A 35 -4.49 13.12 2.21
CA TYR A 35 -4.01 13.91 3.33
C TYR A 35 -3.55 15.30 2.88
N TYR A 36 -2.81 15.38 1.77
CA TYR A 36 -2.38 16.64 1.19
C TYR A 36 -3.55 17.57 0.87
N LEU A 37 -4.57 17.08 0.14
CA LEU A 37 -5.75 17.87 -0.21
C LEU A 37 -6.56 18.28 1.03
N HIS A 38 -6.63 17.40 2.02
CA HIS A 38 -7.29 17.71 3.29
C HIS A 38 -6.53 18.81 4.06
N MET A 39 -5.20 18.69 4.18
CA MET A 39 -4.34 19.66 4.83
C MET A 39 -4.45 21.04 4.18
N GLU A 40 -4.43 21.11 2.84
CA GLU A 40 -4.56 22.37 2.11
C GLU A 40 -5.88 23.08 2.45
N ARG A 41 -7.00 22.35 2.42
CA ARG A 41 -8.32 22.88 2.78
C ARG A 41 -8.40 23.28 4.25
N SER A 42 -7.87 22.45 5.15
CA SER A 42 -7.88 22.73 6.59
C SER A 42 -7.06 23.97 6.93
N LEU A 43 -5.89 24.14 6.31
CA LEU A 43 -5.05 25.32 6.51
C LEU A 43 -5.70 26.59 5.95
N GLN A 44 -6.34 26.52 4.77
CA GLN A 44 -7.11 27.64 4.24
C GLN A 44 -8.26 28.05 5.16
N ASN A 45 -9.00 27.07 5.68
CA ASN A 45 -10.09 27.32 6.63
C ASN A 45 -9.58 27.92 7.95
N GLU A 46 -8.46 27.43 8.48
CA GLU A 46 -7.85 27.95 9.70
C GLU A 46 -7.40 29.41 9.52
N LEU A 47 -6.76 29.74 8.40
CA LEU A 47 -6.36 31.12 8.07
C LEU A 47 -7.58 32.05 7.95
N GLN A 48 -8.66 31.58 7.34
CA GLN A 48 -9.93 32.32 7.25
C GLN A 48 -10.55 32.57 8.62
N GLN A 49 -10.63 31.53 9.47
CA GLN A 49 -11.15 31.66 10.84
C GLN A 49 -10.30 32.60 11.69
N ARG A 50 -8.97 32.59 11.50
CA ARG A 50 -8.07 33.52 12.19
C ARG A 50 -8.36 34.98 11.81
N LEU A 51 -8.70 35.27 10.56
CA LEU A 51 -9.05 36.62 10.12
C LEU A 51 -10.37 37.10 10.76
N LEU A 52 -11.38 36.22 10.82
CA LEU A 52 -12.62 36.48 11.57
C LEU A 52 -12.38 36.71 13.07
N ALA A 53 -11.58 35.84 13.70
CA ALA A 53 -11.23 35.96 15.11
C ALA A 53 -10.48 37.27 15.40
N THR A 54 -9.64 37.71 14.46
CA THR A 54 -8.95 39.02 14.53
C THR A 54 -9.95 40.17 14.50
N ASN A 55 -10.95 40.13 13.62
CA ASN A 55 -12.02 41.13 13.61
C ASN A 55 -12.80 41.17 14.92
N HIS A 56 -13.21 40.00 15.43
CA HIS A 56 -13.91 39.90 16.70
C HIS A 56 -13.07 40.45 17.85
N GLN A 57 -11.78 40.12 17.90
CA GLN A 57 -10.84 40.67 18.88
C GLN A 57 -10.71 42.20 18.74
N LEU A 58 -10.50 42.72 17.53
CA LEU A 58 -10.37 44.16 17.30
C LEU A 58 -11.65 44.91 17.72
N ARG A 59 -12.83 44.36 17.40
CA ARG A 59 -14.11 44.94 17.82
C ARG A 59 -14.22 45.03 19.34
N HIS A 60 -14.10 43.91 20.06
CA HIS A 60 -14.41 43.86 21.48
C HIS A 60 -13.27 44.27 22.41
N VAL A 61 -12.02 44.16 21.98
CA VAL A 61 -10.85 44.47 22.82
C VAL A 61 -10.29 45.87 22.52
N PHE A 62 -10.53 46.40 21.32
CA PHE A 62 -10.00 47.70 20.92
C PHE A 62 -11.08 48.71 20.57
N ILE A 63 -11.88 48.51 19.52
CA ILE A 63 -12.77 49.53 18.97
C ILE A 63 -13.88 49.90 19.95
N GLU A 64 -14.65 48.94 20.45
CA GLU A 64 -15.76 49.22 21.37
C GLU A 64 -15.27 49.82 22.70
N PRO A 65 -14.23 49.27 23.38
CA PRO A 65 -13.69 49.90 24.59
C PRO A 65 -13.12 51.31 24.33
N TYR A 66 -12.45 51.54 23.20
CA TYR A 66 -11.91 52.84 22.83
C TYR A 66 -13.02 53.88 22.69
N LEU A 67 -14.06 53.57 21.92
CA LEU A 67 -15.19 54.47 21.72
C LEU A 67 -15.95 54.68 23.03
N HIS A 68 -16.16 53.63 23.83
CA HIS A 68 -16.84 53.77 25.11
C HIS A 68 -16.06 54.63 26.11
N GLU A 69 -14.73 54.53 26.14
CA GLU A 69 -13.90 55.39 26.96
C GLU A 69 -13.96 56.86 26.50
N MET A 70 -13.97 57.11 25.20
CA MET A 70 -14.19 58.46 24.66
C MET A 70 -15.56 59.03 25.06
N GLU A 71 -16.61 58.23 24.95
CA GLU A 71 -17.98 58.58 25.34
C GLU A 71 -18.12 58.86 26.84
N ARG A 72 -17.48 58.04 27.68
CA ARG A 72 -17.44 58.21 29.13
C ARG A 72 -16.77 59.53 29.51
N GLN A 73 -15.63 59.82 28.91
CA GLN A 73 -14.84 61.01 29.22
C GLN A 73 -15.51 62.28 28.69
N PHE A 74 -16.11 62.20 27.51
CA PHE A 74 -17.00 63.24 27.01
C PHE A 74 -18.12 63.57 27.99
N THR A 75 -18.79 62.56 28.53
CA THR A 75 -19.88 62.76 29.48
C THR A 75 -19.39 63.44 30.77
N LEU A 76 -18.25 62.99 31.31
CA LEU A 76 -17.64 63.59 32.50
C LEU A 76 -17.31 65.08 32.32
N ILE A 77 -16.82 65.47 31.15
CA ILE A 77 -16.47 66.87 30.85
C ILE A 77 -17.73 67.68 30.54
N TYR A 78 -18.66 67.10 29.77
CA TYR A 78 -19.92 67.74 29.41
C TYR A 78 -20.75 68.12 30.65
N ASP A 79 -20.85 67.22 31.63
CA ASP A 79 -21.66 67.43 32.84
C ASP A 79 -21.12 68.55 33.76
N GLN A 80 -19.86 68.97 33.57
CA GLN A 80 -19.26 70.11 34.28
C GLN A 80 -19.65 71.46 33.67
N VAL A 81 -20.12 71.48 32.41
CA VAL A 81 -20.42 72.71 31.68
C VAL A 81 -21.76 73.30 32.12
N GLN A 82 -21.75 74.52 32.64
CA GLN A 82 -22.97 75.25 32.97
C GLN A 82 -23.48 76.04 31.77
N VAL A 83 -24.71 75.76 31.35
CA VAL A 83 -25.35 76.44 30.21
C VAL A 83 -25.45 77.96 30.43
N ALA A 84 -25.58 78.42 31.68
CA ALA A 84 -25.61 79.85 32.02
C ALA A 84 -24.32 80.59 31.62
N ASP A 85 -23.16 79.93 31.67
CA ASP A 85 -21.87 80.53 31.38
C ASP A 85 -21.66 80.80 29.88
N ILE A 86 -22.45 80.15 29.02
CA ILE A 86 -22.28 80.16 27.56
C ILE A 86 -23.48 80.76 26.79
N SER A 87 -24.58 81.08 27.48
CA SER A 87 -25.84 81.52 26.84
C SER A 87 -25.94 83.04 26.60
N GLY A 88 -24.91 83.79 26.98
CA GLY A 88 -24.88 85.26 26.91
C GLY A 88 -23.99 85.79 25.78
N PRO A 89 -23.97 87.12 25.57
CA PRO A 89 -23.10 87.77 24.59
C PRO A 89 -21.61 87.72 24.96
N ARG A 90 -21.27 87.29 26.18
CA ARG A 90 -19.91 86.99 26.63
C ARG A 90 -19.91 85.67 27.37
N LEU A 91 -18.87 84.89 27.13
CA LEU A 91 -18.59 83.67 27.87
C LEU A 91 -18.10 84.00 29.29
N HIS A 92 -18.57 83.26 30.28
CA HIS A 92 -18.14 83.36 31.68
C HIS A 92 -17.38 82.10 32.10
N ASN A 93 -16.58 82.19 33.17
CA ASN A 93 -15.79 81.07 33.73
C ASN A 93 -14.86 80.34 32.74
N THR A 94 -14.49 80.99 31.64
CA THR A 94 -13.71 80.36 30.55
C THR A 94 -12.35 79.85 31.03
N GLU A 95 -11.64 80.59 31.88
CA GLU A 95 -10.34 80.17 32.41
C GLU A 95 -10.41 78.89 33.25
N THR A 96 -11.51 78.67 33.97
CA THR A 96 -11.74 77.47 34.79
C THR A 96 -11.90 76.26 33.87
N TYR A 97 -12.80 76.35 32.89
CA TYR A 97 -13.02 75.29 31.90
C TYR A 97 -11.72 74.95 31.15
N LEU A 98 -10.97 75.95 30.68
CA LEU A 98 -9.71 75.71 29.96
C LEU A 98 -8.66 74.99 30.82
N LYS A 99 -8.56 75.31 32.11
CA LYS A 99 -7.65 74.61 33.05
C LYS A 99 -8.08 73.17 33.31
N GLU A 100 -9.37 72.90 33.45
CA GLU A 100 -9.90 71.54 33.63
C GLU A 100 -9.69 70.71 32.37
N TRP A 101 -10.02 71.26 31.19
CA TRP A 101 -9.85 70.61 29.90
C TRP A 101 -8.37 70.30 29.57
N GLN A 102 -7.44 71.10 30.09
CA GLN A 102 -6.00 70.80 30.01
C GLN A 102 -5.64 69.47 30.69
N LEU A 103 -6.24 69.18 31.85
CA LEU A 103 -6.00 67.92 32.56
C LEU A 103 -6.53 66.73 31.75
N TYR A 104 -7.73 66.85 31.18
CA TYR A 104 -8.34 65.80 30.35
C TYR A 104 -7.53 65.52 29.08
N LYS A 105 -7.10 66.56 28.35
CA LYS A 105 -6.23 66.41 27.17
C LYS A 105 -4.91 65.73 27.54
N GLY A 106 -4.35 66.03 28.71
CA GLY A 106 -3.12 65.38 29.19
C GLY A 106 -3.25 63.87 29.40
N VAL A 107 -4.46 63.38 29.65
CA VAL A 107 -4.76 61.94 29.83
C VAL A 107 -5.12 61.27 28.49
N MET A 108 -5.78 61.99 27.58
CA MET A 108 -6.27 61.45 26.30
C MET A 108 -5.38 61.86 25.13
N ALA A 109 -4.38 61.04 24.81
CA ALA A 109 -3.39 61.34 23.76
C ALA A 109 -4.00 61.60 22.36
N ASP A 110 -5.14 60.97 22.04
CA ASP A 110 -5.79 61.09 20.74
C ASP A 110 -6.71 62.31 20.62
N LEU A 111 -6.97 62.98 21.74
CA LEU A 111 -7.87 64.13 21.82
C LEU A 111 -7.17 65.41 21.35
N VAL A 112 -7.68 65.99 20.27
CA VAL A 112 -7.12 67.21 19.68
C VAL A 112 -7.66 68.44 20.36
N TYR A 113 -8.99 68.53 20.46
CA TYR A 113 -9.66 69.71 20.94
C TYR A 113 -10.85 69.33 21.82
N ILE A 114 -11.06 70.09 22.89
CA ILE A 114 -12.30 70.15 23.66
C ILE A 114 -12.85 71.55 23.48
N TYR A 115 -14.12 71.67 23.11
CA TYR A 115 -14.66 72.98 22.77
C TYR A 115 -16.17 73.13 22.85
N ILE A 116 -16.60 74.38 22.93
CA ILE A 116 -18.00 74.80 22.87
C ILE A 116 -18.14 75.86 21.79
N GLY A 117 -19.06 75.64 20.86
CA GLY A 117 -19.59 76.69 19.99
C GLY A 117 -20.92 77.18 20.52
N THR A 118 -21.14 78.49 20.57
CA THR A 118 -22.41 79.07 21.04
C THR A 118 -23.31 79.51 19.87
N ALA A 119 -24.60 79.70 20.15
CA ALA A 119 -25.57 80.23 19.18
C ALA A 119 -25.22 81.68 18.74
N GLU A 120 -24.50 82.40 19.59
CA GLU A 120 -23.99 83.77 19.43
C GLU A 120 -22.67 83.81 18.64
N ARG A 121 -22.25 82.70 18.00
CA ARG A 121 -21.02 82.55 17.20
C ARG A 121 -19.73 82.69 18.02
N GLN A 122 -19.77 82.42 19.33
CA GLN A 122 -18.57 82.39 20.15
C GLN A 122 -17.98 80.99 20.20
N MET A 123 -16.67 80.92 20.43
CA MET A 123 -15.93 79.67 20.52
C MET A 123 -15.11 79.66 21.81
N LEU A 124 -15.31 78.64 22.64
CA LEU A 124 -14.40 78.29 23.73
C LEU A 124 -13.69 77.00 23.32
N ILE A 125 -12.37 76.99 23.22
CA ILE A 125 -11.62 75.84 22.70
C ILE A 125 -10.30 75.65 23.44
N TYR A 126 -9.98 74.39 23.75
CA TYR A 126 -8.71 73.97 24.30
C TYR A 126 -8.06 72.88 23.42
N PRO A 127 -6.77 72.96 23.06
CA PRO A 127 -5.84 74.06 23.30
C PRO A 127 -6.34 75.38 22.71
N ALA A 128 -5.93 76.49 23.33
CA ALA A 128 -6.44 77.81 22.98
C ALA A 128 -6.21 78.13 21.49
N TRP A 129 -7.29 78.51 20.81
CA TRP A 129 -7.28 78.97 19.43
C TRP A 129 -8.27 80.13 19.30
N GLN A 130 -7.92 81.12 18.48
CA GLN A 130 -8.74 82.31 18.28
C GLN A 130 -9.39 82.25 16.90
N ALA A 131 -10.72 82.29 16.88
CA ALA A 131 -11.51 82.30 15.66
C ALA A 131 -11.24 83.55 14.82
N ASP A 132 -11.06 83.35 13.51
CA ASP A 132 -11.05 84.45 12.54
C ASP A 132 -12.47 84.99 12.28
N ALA A 133 -12.58 86.05 11.49
CA ALA A 133 -13.87 86.70 11.19
C ALA A 133 -14.83 85.85 10.33
N ASN A 134 -14.33 84.81 9.65
CA ASN A 134 -15.11 83.96 8.76
C ASN A 134 -15.62 82.69 9.46
N PHE A 135 -15.07 82.36 10.62
CA PHE A 135 -15.46 81.19 11.39
C PHE A 135 -16.87 81.34 12.01
N ASP A 136 -17.78 80.43 11.67
CA ASP A 136 -19.09 80.29 12.33
C ASP A 136 -19.22 78.85 12.86
N PRO A 137 -19.31 78.62 14.19
CA PRO A 137 -19.43 77.27 14.73
C PRO A 137 -20.71 76.57 14.26
N ARG A 138 -21.77 77.33 13.93
CA ARG A 138 -23.11 76.79 13.65
C ARG A 138 -23.24 76.10 12.29
N VAL A 139 -22.29 76.37 11.39
CA VAL A 139 -22.24 75.71 10.07
C VAL A 139 -21.32 74.49 10.07
N ARG A 140 -20.67 74.19 11.20
CA ARG A 140 -19.74 73.06 11.31
C ARG A 140 -20.51 71.73 11.47
N PRO A 141 -19.96 70.60 10.97
CA PRO A 141 -20.65 69.31 10.99
C PRO A 141 -21.11 68.87 12.40
N TRP A 142 -20.25 69.04 13.40
CA TRP A 142 -20.54 68.69 14.80
C TRP A 142 -21.69 69.51 15.39
N TYR A 143 -21.75 70.81 15.07
CA TYR A 143 -22.80 71.68 15.59
C TYR A 143 -24.16 71.34 14.96
N GLN A 144 -24.19 71.21 13.63
CA GLN A 144 -25.41 70.88 12.90
C GLN A 144 -25.96 69.52 13.32
N LEU A 145 -25.08 68.51 13.41
CA LEU A 145 -25.49 67.15 13.76
C LEU A 145 -26.05 67.07 15.19
N ALA A 146 -25.36 67.68 16.16
CA ALA A 146 -25.82 67.67 17.55
C ALA A 146 -27.10 68.50 17.74
N SER A 147 -27.24 69.62 17.03
CA SER A 147 -28.46 70.46 17.09
C SER A 147 -29.68 69.75 16.51
N GLN A 148 -29.51 68.84 15.56
CA GLN A 148 -30.58 68.00 15.01
C GLN A 148 -30.97 66.84 15.95
N HIS A 149 -30.09 66.45 16.86
CA HIS A 149 -30.27 65.30 17.76
C HIS A 149 -30.22 65.73 19.23
N VAL A 150 -31.07 66.70 19.58
CA VAL A 150 -31.13 67.27 20.94
C VAL A 150 -31.28 66.18 22.00
N GLY A 151 -30.49 66.29 23.08
CA GLY A 151 -30.48 65.34 24.18
C GLY A 151 -29.63 64.08 23.95
N LYS A 152 -29.19 63.82 22.71
CA LYS A 152 -28.34 62.68 22.36
C LYS A 152 -26.90 63.11 22.10
N MET A 153 -25.97 62.24 22.45
CA MET A 153 -24.57 62.33 22.03
C MET A 153 -24.45 61.74 20.63
N VAL A 154 -23.71 62.41 19.75
CA VAL A 154 -23.58 62.05 18.33
C VAL A 154 -22.11 62.01 17.91
N TRP A 155 -21.77 61.02 17.09
CA TRP A 155 -20.51 60.95 16.38
C TRP A 155 -20.66 61.57 15.00
N THR A 156 -19.77 62.48 14.65
CA THR A 156 -19.70 63.01 13.29
C THR A 156 -19.01 62.02 12.36
N GLU A 157 -19.41 62.06 11.09
CA GLU A 157 -18.56 61.56 10.02
C GLU A 157 -17.25 62.37 9.99
N PRO A 158 -16.10 61.76 9.62
CA PRO A 158 -14.85 62.48 9.64
C PRO A 158 -14.88 63.70 8.73
N TYR A 159 -14.25 64.76 9.20
CA TYR A 159 -14.25 66.06 8.54
C TYR A 159 -12.94 66.79 8.82
N TYR A 160 -12.61 67.76 7.98
CA TYR A 160 -11.43 68.60 8.20
C TYR A 160 -11.74 69.64 9.27
N ASP A 161 -10.94 69.66 10.33
CA ASP A 161 -10.98 70.72 11.33
C ASP A 161 -10.71 72.09 10.67
N TYR A 162 -11.19 73.15 11.30
CA TYR A 162 -10.99 74.50 10.75
C TYR A 162 -9.63 75.10 11.16
N THR A 163 -9.02 74.59 12.23
CA THR A 163 -7.84 75.19 12.86
C THR A 163 -6.57 74.94 12.04
N ASN A 164 -6.32 73.66 11.75
CA ASN A 164 -5.09 73.17 11.11
C ASN A 164 -5.38 72.36 9.83
N GLY A 165 -6.65 72.05 9.55
CA GLY A 165 -7.06 71.20 8.45
C GLY A 165 -6.77 69.72 8.69
N ASN A 166 -6.67 69.27 9.95
CA ASN A 166 -6.52 67.83 10.21
C ASN A 166 -7.85 67.11 9.99
N LEU A 167 -7.76 65.86 9.57
CA LEU A 167 -8.93 65.00 9.48
C LEU A 167 -9.26 64.41 10.87
N VAL A 168 -10.42 64.78 11.38
CA VAL A 168 -10.87 64.45 12.75
C VAL A 168 -12.26 63.84 12.74
N ILE A 169 -12.60 63.14 13.82
CA ILE A 169 -13.98 62.84 14.20
C ILE A 169 -14.32 63.63 15.46
N ALA A 170 -15.53 64.18 15.50
CA ALA A 170 -16.07 64.84 16.67
C ALA A 170 -17.13 63.97 17.36
N LEU A 171 -17.04 63.88 18.67
CA LEU A 171 -18.15 63.53 19.54
C LEU A 171 -18.80 64.83 19.99
N ALA A 172 -20.12 64.96 19.85
CA ALA A 172 -20.82 66.23 20.09
C ALA A 172 -22.18 66.05 20.77
N ARG A 173 -22.61 67.06 21.53
CA ARG A 173 -23.92 67.11 22.18
C ARG A 173 -24.39 68.56 22.34
N ALA A 174 -25.68 68.79 22.07
CA ALA A 174 -26.28 70.11 22.21
C ALA A 174 -26.47 70.50 23.68
N LEU A 175 -26.11 71.73 24.02
CA LEU A 175 -26.36 72.38 25.30
C LEU A 175 -27.66 73.16 25.21
N THR A 176 -28.65 72.79 26.02
CA THR A 176 -29.99 73.37 26.00
C THR A 176 -30.32 74.11 27.28
N ASP A 177 -31.08 75.19 27.19
CA ASP A 177 -31.67 75.85 28.37
C ASP A 177 -32.85 75.04 28.94
N LYS A 178 -33.45 75.55 30.03
CA LYS A 178 -34.57 74.89 30.72
C LYS A 178 -35.82 74.79 29.85
N GLU A 179 -35.93 75.65 28.84
CA GLU A 179 -36.99 75.69 27.84
C GLU A 179 -36.70 74.77 26.64
N GLY A 180 -35.57 74.06 26.63
CA GLY A 180 -35.18 73.10 25.59
C GLY A 180 -34.56 73.73 24.35
N LYS A 181 -34.26 75.03 24.35
CA LYS A 181 -33.63 75.73 23.23
C LYS A 181 -32.12 75.51 23.26
N VAL A 182 -31.55 75.19 22.09
CA VAL A 182 -30.10 75.01 21.92
C VAL A 182 -29.39 76.36 22.09
N ARG A 183 -28.49 76.44 23.06
CA ARG A 183 -27.64 77.60 23.37
C ARG A 183 -26.21 77.43 22.88
N GLY A 184 -25.79 76.19 22.70
CA GLY A 184 -24.50 75.86 22.11
C GLY A 184 -24.38 74.37 21.86
N VAL A 185 -23.22 73.95 21.40
CA VAL A 185 -22.85 72.55 21.25
C VAL A 185 -21.48 72.36 21.87
N PHE A 186 -21.39 71.41 22.80
CA PHE A 186 -20.12 70.92 23.32
C PHE A 186 -19.64 69.79 22.42
N ALA A 187 -18.35 69.79 22.09
CA ALA A 187 -17.74 68.79 21.23
C ALA A 187 -16.28 68.52 21.58
N MET A 188 -15.84 67.32 21.19
CA MET A 188 -14.49 66.82 21.39
C MET A 188 -14.00 66.20 20.09
N ASP A 189 -12.89 66.71 19.56
CA ASP A 189 -12.27 66.18 18.35
C ASP A 189 -11.18 65.18 18.68
N ALA A 190 -11.19 64.03 18.00
CA ALA A 190 -10.11 63.07 18.00
C ALA A 190 -9.52 62.88 16.60
N ILE A 191 -8.19 62.72 16.53
CA ILE A 191 -7.50 62.37 15.28
C ILE A 191 -7.68 60.88 15.01
N LEU A 192 -8.03 60.54 13.77
CA LEU A 192 -8.21 59.16 13.34
C LEU A 192 -6.91 58.40 13.03
N ALA A 193 -5.78 59.11 12.90
CA ALA A 193 -4.50 58.51 12.54
C ALA A 193 -3.98 57.50 13.59
N PRO A 194 -3.92 57.81 14.92
CA PRO A 194 -3.57 56.81 15.94
C PRO A 194 -4.51 55.61 15.96
N PHE A 195 -5.82 55.86 15.84
CA PHE A 195 -6.84 54.80 15.76
C PHE A 195 -6.59 53.89 14.55
N SER A 196 -6.36 54.46 13.36
CA SER A 196 -6.08 53.72 12.13
C SER A 196 -4.75 52.95 12.20
N ALA A 197 -3.72 53.54 12.80
CA ALA A 197 -2.42 52.91 12.98
C ALA A 197 -2.49 51.73 13.95
N GLN A 198 -3.21 51.88 15.07
CA GLN A 198 -3.40 50.82 16.04
C GLN A 198 -4.26 49.68 15.48
N LEU A 199 -5.28 50.02 14.68
CA LEU A 199 -6.09 49.03 13.95
C LEU A 199 -5.22 48.16 13.03
N ASN A 200 -4.21 48.75 12.37
CA ASN A 200 -3.37 48.09 11.36
C ASN A 200 -2.05 47.51 11.90
N ARG A 201 -1.87 47.44 13.22
CA ARG A 201 -0.60 47.00 13.83
C ARG A 201 -0.30 45.51 13.67
N GLN A 202 -1.33 44.68 13.50
CA GLN A 202 -1.24 43.21 13.62
C GLN A 202 -1.46 42.44 12.31
N LEU A 203 -1.79 43.10 11.21
CA LEU A 203 -1.91 42.43 9.90
C LEU A 203 -0.59 42.58 9.14
N GLY A 204 -0.13 41.49 8.50
CA GLY A 204 1.07 41.46 7.66
C GLY A 204 0.85 42.21 6.34
N ASP A 205 0.79 41.51 5.22
CA ASP A 205 0.59 42.12 3.89
C ASP A 205 -0.87 42.58 3.62
N GLY A 206 -1.74 42.48 4.63
CA GLY A 206 -3.13 42.90 4.55
C GLY A 206 -3.36 44.22 5.26
N TYR A 207 -4.62 44.65 5.33
CA TYR A 207 -5.00 45.86 6.03
C TYR A 207 -6.39 45.74 6.64
N GLN A 208 -6.65 46.59 7.62
CA GLN A 208 -7.94 46.77 8.25
C GLN A 208 -8.45 48.18 8.00
N MET A 209 -9.75 48.28 7.76
CA MET A 209 -10.45 49.54 7.60
C MET A 209 -11.78 49.53 8.32
N VAL A 210 -12.27 50.72 8.64
CA VAL A 210 -13.63 50.92 9.14
C VAL A 210 -14.37 51.77 8.12
N VAL A 211 -15.57 51.36 7.75
CA VAL A 211 -16.45 52.10 6.84
C VAL A 211 -17.79 52.38 7.51
N ASN A 212 -18.49 53.42 7.07
CA ASN A 212 -19.90 53.61 7.46
C ASN A 212 -20.84 52.75 6.57
N GLN A 213 -22.15 52.80 6.83
CA GLN A 213 -23.17 52.07 6.04
C GLN A 213 -23.18 52.38 4.54
N SER A 214 -22.70 53.55 4.11
CA SER A 214 -22.60 53.91 2.69
C SER A 214 -21.31 53.43 2.02
N GLY A 215 -20.41 52.79 2.77
CA GLY A 215 -19.09 52.36 2.28
C GLY A 215 -18.04 53.47 2.27
N LYS A 216 -18.31 54.61 2.91
CA LYS A 216 -17.32 55.67 3.04
C LYS A 216 -16.28 55.27 4.08
N VAL A 217 -15.00 55.42 3.75
CA VAL A 217 -13.89 55.00 4.60
C VAL A 217 -13.68 55.98 5.74
N LEU A 218 -13.72 55.46 6.98
CA LEU A 218 -13.55 56.20 8.23
C LEU A 218 -12.17 55.98 8.85
N ALA A 219 -11.61 54.78 8.70
CA ALA A 219 -10.27 54.44 9.17
C ALA A 219 -9.59 53.53 8.16
N HIS A 220 -8.32 53.78 7.86
CA HIS A 220 -7.54 53.06 6.85
C HIS A 220 -6.04 53.33 7.07
N PRO A 221 -5.13 52.38 6.78
CA PRO A 221 -3.69 52.63 6.94
C PRO A 221 -3.15 53.72 5.99
N ASP A 222 -3.67 53.78 4.77
CA ASP A 222 -3.45 54.89 3.84
C ASP A 222 -4.47 56.02 4.11
N THR A 223 -3.97 57.14 4.64
CA THR A 223 -4.78 58.31 4.99
C THR A 223 -5.41 58.98 3.76
N ALA A 224 -4.86 58.75 2.56
CA ALA A 224 -5.43 59.29 1.32
C ALA A 224 -6.75 58.61 0.91
N GLN A 225 -7.09 57.46 1.49
CA GLN A 225 -8.37 56.77 1.26
C GLN A 225 -9.50 57.28 2.16
N LEU A 226 -9.17 58.01 3.23
CA LEU A 226 -10.16 58.48 4.18
C LEU A 226 -11.16 59.41 3.49
N LEU A 227 -12.43 59.31 3.89
CA LEU A 227 -13.59 59.99 3.31
C LEU A 227 -13.95 59.65 1.86
N LYS A 228 -13.18 58.81 1.19
CA LYS A 228 -13.53 58.30 -0.13
C LYS A 228 -14.44 57.07 0.02
N PRO A 229 -15.25 56.74 -1.00
CA PRO A 229 -15.85 55.42 -1.08
C PRO A 229 -14.76 54.35 -1.04
N MET A 230 -15.02 53.25 -0.35
CA MET A 230 -14.15 52.08 -0.36
C MET A 230 -13.93 51.61 -1.80
N ALA A 231 -12.75 51.02 -2.07
CA ALA A 231 -12.39 50.57 -3.41
C ALA A 231 -13.39 49.57 -4.02
N HIS A 232 -14.09 48.82 -3.16
CA HIS A 232 -15.01 47.74 -3.54
C HIS A 232 -16.40 47.89 -2.88
N PRO A 233 -17.22 48.87 -3.29
CA PRO A 233 -18.54 49.11 -2.70
C PRO A 233 -19.49 47.91 -2.79
N GLU A 234 -19.28 47.02 -3.77
CA GLU A 234 -20.05 45.79 -3.98
C GLU A 234 -19.97 44.83 -2.78
N TRP A 235 -18.92 44.91 -1.96
CA TRP A 235 -18.77 44.08 -0.76
C TRP A 235 -19.89 44.33 0.25
N LEU A 236 -20.42 45.54 0.33
CA LEU A 236 -21.51 45.90 1.26
C LEU A 236 -22.75 45.01 1.05
N SER A 237 -23.06 44.65 -0.18
CA SER A 237 -24.20 43.78 -0.51
C SER A 237 -24.05 42.36 0.05
N ARG A 238 -22.82 41.94 0.32
CA ARG A 238 -22.48 40.61 0.86
C ARG A 238 -22.45 40.60 2.39
N PHE A 239 -22.51 41.77 3.03
CA PHE A 239 -22.53 41.90 4.49
C PHE A 239 -23.94 41.65 5.02
N SER A 240 -24.41 40.39 4.95
CA SER A 240 -25.75 40.01 5.39
C SER A 240 -25.80 39.73 6.89
N GLN A 241 -24.79 39.05 7.43
CA GLN A 241 -24.70 38.65 8.83
C GLN A 241 -24.01 39.71 9.69
N GLU A 242 -23.87 39.46 10.99
CA GLU A 242 -23.10 40.33 11.91
C GLU A 242 -21.61 40.24 11.59
N ASP A 243 -21.09 39.03 11.46
CA ASP A 243 -19.73 38.73 11.01
C ASP A 243 -19.78 37.84 9.77
N GLY A 244 -18.75 37.91 8.93
CA GLY A 244 -18.62 36.99 7.81
C GLY A 244 -17.30 37.10 7.08
N ILE A 245 -16.99 36.08 6.29
CA ILE A 245 -15.78 36.03 5.49
C ILE A 245 -16.08 35.50 4.10
N PHE A 246 -15.41 36.05 3.10
CA PHE A 246 -15.48 35.53 1.74
C PHE A 246 -14.20 35.80 0.96
N LEU A 247 -13.99 35.01 -0.09
CA LEU A 247 -13.05 35.34 -1.15
C LEU A 247 -13.76 36.21 -2.19
N ASP A 248 -13.22 37.39 -2.45
CA ASP A 248 -13.54 38.13 -3.65
C ASP A 248 -12.64 37.66 -4.80
N LYS A 249 -13.26 37.08 -5.83
CA LYS A 249 -12.54 36.53 -6.98
C LYS A 249 -12.03 37.63 -7.92
N ALA A 250 -12.67 38.80 -7.93
CA ALA A 250 -12.28 39.90 -8.81
C ALA A 250 -10.98 40.55 -8.32
N SER A 251 -10.91 40.93 -7.04
CA SER A 251 -9.69 41.48 -6.42
C SER A 251 -8.69 40.41 -5.98
N SER A 252 -9.08 39.12 -5.95
CA SER A 252 -8.28 38.04 -5.37
C SER A 252 -7.89 38.31 -3.91
N GLN A 253 -8.86 38.74 -3.11
CA GLN A 253 -8.68 39.10 -1.69
C GLN A 253 -9.65 38.31 -0.80
N PHE A 254 -9.16 37.86 0.34
CA PHE A 254 -10.01 37.43 1.44
C PHE A 254 -10.47 38.64 2.22
N VAL A 255 -11.78 38.76 2.39
CA VAL A 255 -12.44 39.87 3.06
C VAL A 255 -13.23 39.31 4.24
N ALA A 256 -12.82 39.66 5.45
CA ALA A 256 -13.57 39.40 6.67
C ALA A 256 -14.21 40.71 7.13
N TYR A 257 -15.48 40.67 7.53
CA TYR A 257 -16.19 41.83 8.04
C TYR A 257 -16.82 41.55 9.40
N SER A 258 -17.01 42.61 10.19
CA SER A 258 -17.74 42.62 11.46
C SER A 258 -18.54 43.91 11.56
N LYS A 259 -19.85 43.82 11.78
CA LYS A 259 -20.74 44.98 11.91
C LYS A 259 -20.70 45.51 13.34
N LEU A 260 -20.69 46.83 13.47
CA LEU A 260 -20.82 47.55 14.74
C LEU A 260 -22.18 48.29 14.72
N PRO A 261 -23.29 47.62 15.09
CA PRO A 261 -24.65 48.11 14.88
C PRO A 261 -24.95 49.41 15.64
N GLU A 262 -24.38 49.62 16.83
CA GLU A 262 -24.62 50.84 17.62
C GLU A 262 -24.16 52.12 16.91
N ARG A 263 -23.15 52.02 16.03
CA ARG A 263 -22.52 53.18 15.35
C ARG A 263 -22.71 53.17 13.85
N ASN A 264 -23.44 52.19 13.29
CA ASN A 264 -23.60 52.03 11.84
C ASN A 264 -22.25 51.88 11.09
N TRP A 265 -21.25 51.30 11.75
CA TRP A 265 -19.91 51.07 11.19
C TRP A 265 -19.70 49.60 10.84
N VAL A 266 -18.80 49.34 9.91
CA VAL A 266 -18.37 47.98 9.56
C VAL A 266 -16.85 47.94 9.59
N LEU A 267 -16.29 47.08 10.44
CA LEU A 267 -14.88 46.71 10.43
C LEU A 267 -14.66 45.71 9.31
N ILE A 268 -13.67 45.98 8.45
CA ILE A 268 -13.32 45.13 7.32
C ILE A 268 -11.82 44.84 7.40
N SER A 269 -11.46 43.57 7.42
CA SER A 269 -10.08 43.09 7.27
C SER A 269 -9.91 42.46 5.89
N VAL A 270 -8.89 42.91 5.19
CA VAL A 270 -8.57 42.50 3.82
C VAL A 270 -7.19 41.85 3.82
N GLN A 271 -7.12 40.65 3.25
CA GLN A 271 -5.85 39.94 3.08
C GLN A 271 -5.72 39.43 1.63
N PRO A 272 -4.59 39.71 0.94
CA PRO A 272 -4.37 39.19 -0.40
C PRO A 272 -4.40 37.65 -0.41
N ALA A 273 -5.14 37.06 -1.36
CA ALA A 273 -5.19 35.61 -1.50
C ALA A 273 -3.79 35.03 -1.78
N ALA A 274 -2.93 35.76 -2.49
CA ALA A 274 -1.54 35.38 -2.73
C ALA A 274 -0.74 35.17 -1.44
N SER A 275 -0.90 36.03 -0.42
CA SER A 275 -0.21 35.89 0.87
C SER A 275 -0.69 34.65 1.62
N VAL A 276 -2.00 34.36 1.58
CA VAL A 276 -2.59 33.12 2.13
C VAL A 276 -2.05 31.90 1.39
N MET A 277 -2.04 31.92 0.05
CA MET A 277 -1.54 30.82 -0.78
C MET A 277 -0.03 30.61 -0.63
N ALA A 278 0.75 31.65 -0.37
CA ALA A 278 2.18 31.54 -0.13
C ALA A 278 2.49 30.77 1.17
N VAL A 279 1.71 31.00 2.24
CA VAL A 279 1.80 30.23 3.48
C VAL A 279 1.46 28.77 3.22
N VAL A 280 0.35 28.52 2.52
CA VAL A 280 -0.08 27.17 2.13
C VAL A 280 0.98 26.47 1.28
N GLY A 281 1.56 27.16 0.29
CA GLY A 281 2.60 26.64 -0.59
C GLY A 281 3.89 26.27 0.14
N ARG A 282 4.35 27.09 1.10
CA ARG A 282 5.52 26.77 1.93
C ARG A 282 5.31 25.51 2.77
N VAL A 283 4.13 25.37 3.39
CA VAL A 283 3.79 24.17 4.17
C VAL A 283 3.65 22.94 3.25
N SER A 284 2.99 23.12 2.09
CA SER A 284 2.82 22.09 1.07
C SER A 284 4.16 21.55 0.54
N LEU A 285 5.13 22.42 0.25
CA LEU A 285 6.45 22.00 -0.24
C LEU A 285 7.16 21.06 0.74
N ASN A 286 7.12 21.37 2.04
CA ASN A 286 7.72 20.51 3.06
C ASN A 286 7.09 19.11 3.08
N VAL A 287 5.75 19.04 2.96
CA VAL A 287 5.03 17.76 2.89
C VAL A 287 5.37 17.00 1.61
N GLN A 288 5.46 17.68 0.47
CA GLN A 288 5.87 17.07 -0.79
C GLN A 288 7.29 16.50 -0.72
N LEU A 289 8.23 17.21 -0.08
CA LEU A 289 9.59 16.72 0.15
C LEU A 289 9.61 15.48 1.06
N MET A 290 8.79 15.45 2.11
CA MET A 290 8.66 14.26 2.97
C MET A 290 8.06 13.06 2.21
N VAL A 291 7.03 13.27 1.39
CA VAL A 291 6.44 12.22 0.55
C VAL A 291 7.46 11.73 -0.48
N ALA A 292 8.20 12.63 -1.12
CA ALA A 292 9.26 12.26 -2.07
C ALA A 292 10.35 11.43 -1.39
N LEU A 293 10.80 11.82 -0.19
CA LEU A 293 11.76 11.05 0.61
C LEU A 293 11.21 9.66 0.96
N ALA A 294 9.94 9.56 1.37
CA ALA A 294 9.28 8.29 1.66
C ALA A 294 9.21 7.39 0.41
N CYS A 295 8.94 7.96 -0.77
CA CYS A 295 8.98 7.23 -2.04
C CYS A 295 10.39 6.67 -2.33
N VAL A 296 11.43 7.49 -2.15
CA VAL A 296 12.82 7.07 -2.36
C VAL A 296 13.20 5.94 -1.40
N LEU A 297 12.88 6.08 -0.11
CA LEU A 297 13.14 5.05 0.89
C LEU A 297 12.38 3.76 0.58
N TYR A 298 11.13 3.86 0.14
CA TYR A 298 10.33 2.70 -0.28
C TYR A 298 10.97 1.96 -1.46
N VAL A 299 11.42 2.70 -2.48
CA VAL A 299 12.10 2.10 -3.65
C VAL A 299 13.40 1.42 -3.23
N LEU A 300 14.20 2.04 -2.36
CA LEU A 300 15.42 1.42 -1.82
C LEU A 300 15.11 0.13 -1.07
N LEU A 301 14.11 0.15 -0.19
CA LEU A 301 13.69 -1.02 0.58
C LEU A 301 13.16 -2.13 -0.34
N ALA A 302 12.36 -1.78 -1.36
CA ALA A 302 11.88 -2.71 -2.38
C ALA A 302 13.04 -3.34 -3.18
N LEU A 303 14.10 -2.58 -3.49
CA LEU A 303 15.30 -3.09 -4.16
C LEU A 303 16.10 -4.05 -3.28
N VAL A 304 16.29 -3.71 -2.00
CA VAL A 304 16.95 -4.58 -1.01
C VAL A 304 16.17 -5.87 -0.83
N TRP A 305 14.85 -5.76 -0.63
CA TRP A 305 13.97 -6.91 -0.46
C TRP A 305 13.94 -7.81 -1.70
N SER A 306 13.90 -7.21 -2.90
CA SER A 306 13.96 -7.94 -4.16
C SER A 306 15.29 -8.70 -4.32
N ARG A 307 16.41 -8.15 -3.84
CA ARG A 307 17.71 -8.84 -3.84
C ARG A 307 17.73 -10.00 -2.85
N TYR A 308 17.29 -9.77 -1.61
CA TYR A 308 17.25 -10.78 -0.57
C TYR A 308 16.39 -11.98 -0.98
N PHE A 309 15.17 -11.72 -1.46
CA PHE A 309 14.26 -12.77 -1.89
C PHE A 309 14.76 -13.56 -3.11
N ARG A 310 15.46 -12.90 -4.03
CA ARG A 310 16.07 -13.60 -5.17
C ARG A 310 17.14 -14.59 -4.71
N ARG A 311 18.04 -14.18 -3.81
CA ARG A 311 19.05 -15.09 -3.24
C ARG A 311 18.40 -16.30 -2.58
N MET A 312 17.37 -16.06 -1.78
CA MET A 312 16.60 -17.13 -1.14
C MET A 312 15.98 -18.10 -2.16
N LEU A 313 15.38 -17.60 -3.24
CA LEU A 313 14.82 -18.44 -4.31
C LEU A 313 15.89 -19.22 -5.07
N ASP A 314 17.03 -18.59 -5.38
CA ASP A 314 18.14 -19.23 -6.07
C ASP A 314 18.71 -20.37 -5.21
N GLU A 315 18.90 -20.14 -3.90
CA GLU A 315 19.32 -21.15 -2.93
C GLU A 315 18.32 -22.33 -2.89
N ILE A 316 17.02 -22.07 -2.72
CA ILE A 316 15.99 -23.13 -2.74
C ILE A 316 16.03 -23.90 -4.07
N SER A 317 16.17 -23.20 -5.21
CA SER A 317 16.21 -23.84 -6.53
C SER A 317 17.47 -24.68 -6.75
N SER A 318 18.60 -24.26 -6.21
CA SER A 318 19.86 -25.01 -6.24
C SER A 318 19.80 -26.24 -5.34
N MET A 319 19.15 -26.13 -4.18
CA MET A 319 18.93 -27.24 -3.25
C MET A 319 17.95 -28.28 -3.82
N ILE A 320 16.88 -27.87 -4.49
CA ILE A 320 15.96 -28.80 -5.20
C ILE A 320 16.70 -29.56 -6.32
N ARG A 321 17.65 -28.92 -7.00
CA ARG A 321 18.46 -29.60 -8.03
C ARG A 321 19.48 -30.56 -7.42
N ALA A 322 20.14 -30.17 -6.33
CA ALA A 322 21.08 -31.02 -5.60
C ALA A 322 20.40 -32.29 -5.06
N SER A 323 19.18 -32.18 -4.52
CA SER A 323 18.37 -33.33 -4.07
C SER A 323 17.97 -34.30 -5.20
N ARG A 324 18.07 -33.90 -6.47
CA ARG A 324 17.81 -34.77 -7.64
C ARG A 324 19.08 -35.40 -8.22
N MET A 325 20.26 -34.94 -7.82
CA MET A 325 21.55 -35.55 -8.15
C MET A 325 22.04 -36.38 -6.95
N GLN A 326 22.99 -37.29 -7.18
CA GLN A 326 23.48 -38.24 -6.17
C GLN A 326 23.89 -37.56 -4.83
N PRO A 327 23.78 -38.27 -3.68
CA PRO A 327 23.79 -37.68 -2.33
C PRO A 327 25.10 -37.02 -1.86
N ASP A 328 26.16 -37.04 -2.66
CA ASP A 328 27.52 -36.75 -2.18
C ASP A 328 27.90 -35.26 -2.15
N GLU A 329 27.09 -34.35 -2.67
CA GLU A 329 27.41 -32.92 -2.69
C GLU A 329 26.33 -32.06 -2.02
N VAL A 330 26.42 -31.92 -0.70
CA VAL A 330 25.65 -30.92 0.06
C VAL A 330 26.28 -29.53 -0.14
N PRO A 331 25.59 -28.55 -0.74
CA PRO A 331 26.13 -27.20 -0.92
C PRO A 331 26.42 -26.53 0.43
N GLN A 332 27.62 -25.94 0.59
CA GLN A 332 28.10 -25.42 1.88
C GLN A 332 27.50 -24.05 2.29
N GLY A 333 26.69 -23.40 1.46
CA GLY A 333 26.09 -22.10 1.76
C GLY A 333 24.59 -22.19 2.01
N GLY A 334 24.14 -22.03 3.27
CA GLY A 334 22.73 -21.97 3.62
C GLY A 334 22.46 -21.89 5.13
N MET A 335 21.30 -21.34 5.50
CA MET A 335 20.79 -21.18 6.88
C MET A 335 20.89 -22.52 7.65
N ARG A 336 21.51 -22.50 8.83
CA ARG A 336 21.84 -23.70 9.65
C ARG A 336 20.66 -24.64 9.90
N GLU A 337 19.45 -24.09 10.03
CA GLU A 337 18.22 -24.81 10.36
C GLU A 337 17.73 -25.73 9.24
N LEU A 338 17.88 -25.33 7.96
CA LEU A 338 17.48 -26.18 6.83
C LEU A 338 18.41 -27.39 6.66
N ARG A 339 19.68 -27.27 7.06
CA ARG A 339 20.68 -28.33 6.87
C ARG A 339 20.38 -29.58 7.70
N HIS A 340 19.84 -29.41 8.90
CA HIS A 340 19.49 -30.52 9.80
C HIS A 340 18.31 -31.33 9.27
N VAL A 341 17.25 -30.67 8.82
CA VAL A 341 16.05 -31.33 8.27
C VAL A 341 16.41 -32.15 7.02
N TYR A 342 17.33 -31.68 6.19
CA TYR A 342 17.76 -32.43 5.00
C TYR A 342 18.74 -33.57 5.29
N ALA A 343 19.62 -33.45 6.28
CA ALA A 343 20.47 -34.57 6.70
C ALA A 343 19.62 -35.77 7.16
N GLU A 344 18.56 -35.48 7.92
CA GLU A 344 17.59 -36.47 8.40
C GLU A 344 16.80 -37.10 7.24
N LEU A 345 16.36 -36.30 6.26
CA LEU A 345 15.70 -36.79 5.04
C LEU A 345 16.62 -37.66 4.16
N ALA A 346 17.90 -37.32 4.04
CA ALA A 346 18.87 -38.07 3.27
C ALA A 346 19.16 -39.44 3.92
N GLU A 347 19.24 -39.49 5.25
CA GLU A 347 19.43 -40.72 6.04
C GLU A 347 18.23 -41.66 5.87
N VAL A 348 17.00 -41.14 5.99
CA VAL A 348 15.77 -41.91 5.75
C VAL A 348 15.70 -42.47 4.32
N SER A 349 16.12 -41.70 3.32
CA SER A 349 16.15 -42.16 1.94
C SER A 349 17.16 -43.29 1.73
N LYS A 350 18.31 -43.25 2.40
CA LYS A 350 19.34 -44.30 2.33
C LYS A 350 18.84 -45.59 2.98
N ASP A 351 18.27 -45.50 4.18
CA ASP A 351 17.70 -46.65 4.90
C ASP A 351 16.60 -47.34 4.09
N TYR A 352 15.77 -46.56 3.40
CA TYR A 352 14.75 -47.08 2.50
C TYR A 352 15.33 -47.87 1.31
N HIS A 353 16.41 -47.39 0.70
CA HIS A 353 17.08 -48.07 -0.41
C HIS A 353 17.73 -49.38 0.03
N GLU A 354 18.42 -49.40 1.18
CA GLU A 354 19.06 -50.59 1.74
C GLU A 354 18.02 -51.66 2.13
N ALA A 355 16.94 -51.25 2.80
CA ALA A 355 15.83 -52.14 3.16
C ALA A 355 15.15 -52.75 1.91
N ARG A 356 15.00 -51.96 0.84
CA ARG A 356 14.43 -52.44 -0.42
C ARG A 356 15.34 -53.45 -1.13
N GLN A 357 16.66 -53.27 -1.09
CA GLN A 357 17.60 -54.24 -1.68
C GLN A 357 17.60 -55.56 -0.92
N GLN A 358 17.61 -55.54 0.42
CA GLN A 358 17.53 -56.76 1.23
C GLN A 358 16.20 -57.51 1.04
N ALA A 359 15.10 -56.80 0.80
CA ALA A 359 13.79 -57.41 0.54
C ALA A 359 13.70 -58.14 -0.81
N ASN A 360 14.64 -57.91 -1.74
CA ASN A 360 14.61 -58.44 -3.10
C ASN A 360 15.52 -59.67 -3.32
N LEU A 361 16.27 -60.09 -2.30
CA LEU A 361 17.19 -61.23 -2.37
C LEU A 361 16.65 -62.45 -1.61
N ASP A 362 16.93 -63.65 -2.12
CA ASP A 362 16.70 -64.91 -1.43
C ASP A 362 17.79 -65.15 -0.38
N LYS A 363 17.38 -65.37 0.87
CA LYS A 363 18.30 -65.48 2.02
C LYS A 363 19.26 -66.67 1.93
N LEU A 364 18.89 -67.75 1.22
CA LEU A 364 19.71 -68.95 1.14
C LEU A 364 20.78 -68.83 0.05
N THR A 365 20.37 -68.41 -1.15
CA THR A 365 21.20 -68.45 -2.36
C THR A 365 21.87 -67.13 -2.71
N GLY A 366 21.35 -66.01 -2.19
CA GLY A 366 21.78 -64.67 -2.58
C GLY A 366 21.32 -64.24 -3.98
N LEU A 367 20.53 -65.06 -4.67
CA LEU A 367 19.86 -64.68 -5.92
C LEU A 367 18.74 -63.69 -5.66
N TYR A 368 18.24 -63.06 -6.71
CA TYR A 368 16.99 -62.31 -6.62
C TYR A 368 15.82 -63.26 -6.30
N ASN A 369 14.86 -62.80 -5.52
CA ASN A 369 13.70 -63.61 -5.17
C ASN A 369 12.58 -63.49 -6.22
N ARG A 370 11.54 -64.33 -6.10
CA ARG A 370 10.36 -64.31 -6.97
C ARG A 370 9.71 -62.92 -7.10
N ARG A 371 9.63 -62.15 -6.01
CA ARG A 371 9.07 -60.79 -6.05
C ARG A 371 9.87 -59.88 -6.98
N PHE A 372 11.19 -59.91 -6.89
CA PHE A 372 12.05 -59.13 -7.79
C PHE A 372 11.84 -59.55 -9.26
N PHE A 373 11.74 -60.86 -9.52
CA PHE A 373 11.42 -61.36 -10.86
C PHE A 373 10.11 -60.78 -11.39
N ASP A 374 9.02 -60.86 -10.60
CA ASP A 374 7.69 -60.36 -11.00
C ASP A 374 7.72 -58.85 -11.30
N GLU A 375 8.42 -58.07 -10.48
CA GLU A 375 8.61 -56.63 -10.71
C GLU A 375 9.44 -56.39 -12.00
N ARG A 376 10.50 -57.17 -12.22
CA ARG A 376 11.43 -56.94 -13.33
C ARG A 376 10.86 -57.35 -14.68
N VAL A 377 10.20 -58.51 -14.78
CA VAL A 377 9.60 -58.99 -16.04
C VAL A 377 8.51 -58.04 -16.53
N ASN A 378 7.66 -57.54 -15.62
CA ASN A 378 6.61 -56.58 -15.96
C ASN A 378 7.20 -55.25 -16.43
N ARG A 379 8.31 -54.79 -15.81
CA ARG A 379 9.01 -53.58 -16.27
C ARG A 379 9.59 -53.76 -17.67
N LEU A 380 10.26 -54.88 -17.96
CA LEU A 380 10.84 -55.15 -19.28
C LEU A 380 9.75 -55.19 -20.38
N LEU A 381 8.60 -55.78 -20.08
CA LEU A 381 7.44 -55.82 -20.98
C LEU A 381 6.84 -54.43 -21.21
N PHE A 382 6.69 -53.62 -20.14
CA PHE A 382 6.19 -52.25 -20.24
C PHE A 382 7.14 -51.33 -21.03
N GLU A 383 8.44 -51.49 -20.85
CA GLU A 383 9.48 -50.74 -21.57
C GLU A 383 9.68 -51.23 -23.01
N HIS A 384 8.96 -52.27 -23.44
CA HIS A 384 9.12 -52.96 -24.72
C HIS A 384 10.56 -53.40 -25.01
N GLN A 385 11.32 -53.72 -23.95
CA GLN A 385 12.71 -54.14 -24.05
C GLN A 385 12.77 -55.64 -24.40
N PRO A 386 13.40 -56.07 -25.51
CA PRO A 386 13.51 -57.49 -25.85
C PRO A 386 14.35 -58.26 -24.82
N PHE A 387 13.84 -59.39 -24.34
CA PHE A 387 14.53 -60.29 -23.42
C PHE A 387 14.19 -61.77 -23.69
N CYS A 388 14.99 -62.68 -23.14
CA CYS A 388 14.67 -64.10 -23.07
C CYS A 388 14.44 -64.51 -21.62
N LEU A 389 13.42 -65.34 -21.39
CA LEU A 389 13.10 -65.93 -20.10
C LEU A 389 13.44 -67.41 -20.13
N ALA A 390 14.24 -67.86 -19.16
CA ALA A 390 14.49 -69.27 -18.94
C ALA A 390 13.90 -69.72 -17.61
N MET A 391 13.13 -70.82 -17.62
CA MET A 391 12.84 -71.59 -16.41
C MET A 391 13.87 -72.71 -16.32
N VAL A 392 14.43 -72.93 -15.13
CA VAL A 392 15.45 -73.92 -14.84
C VAL A 392 15.05 -74.69 -13.60
N ASP A 393 15.07 -76.01 -13.69
CA ASP A 393 14.72 -76.89 -12.58
C ASP A 393 15.81 -77.96 -12.40
N LEU A 394 16.33 -78.08 -11.17
CA LEU A 394 17.36 -79.05 -10.82
C LEU A 394 16.83 -80.49 -10.89
N ASP A 395 17.47 -81.31 -11.71
CA ASP A 395 17.06 -82.69 -11.94
C ASP A 395 17.29 -83.56 -10.69
N ASP A 396 16.26 -84.32 -10.29
CA ASP A 396 16.31 -85.24 -9.15
C ASP A 396 16.73 -84.59 -7.81
N PHE A 397 16.50 -83.27 -7.63
CA PHE A 397 16.91 -82.57 -6.42
C PHE A 397 16.26 -83.12 -5.14
N LYS A 398 15.00 -83.56 -5.22
CA LYS A 398 14.35 -84.28 -4.11
C LYS A 398 15.13 -85.53 -3.69
N ARG A 399 15.64 -86.33 -4.64
CA ARG A 399 16.48 -87.50 -4.33
C ARG A 399 17.75 -87.11 -3.60
N VAL A 400 18.33 -85.95 -3.93
CA VAL A 400 19.53 -85.44 -3.24
C VAL A 400 19.20 -85.06 -1.80
N ASN A 401 18.08 -84.40 -1.55
CA ASN A 401 17.62 -84.13 -0.18
C ASN A 401 17.34 -85.42 0.60
N ASP A 402 16.68 -86.38 -0.04
CA ASP A 402 16.29 -87.64 0.60
C ASP A 402 17.52 -88.53 0.90
N THR A 403 18.58 -88.45 0.08
CA THR A 403 19.79 -89.29 0.22
C THR A 403 20.86 -88.65 1.11
N PHE A 404 21.11 -87.34 0.95
CA PHE A 404 22.24 -86.65 1.59
C PHE A 404 21.80 -85.58 2.61
N GLY A 405 20.49 -85.43 2.83
CA GLY A 405 19.92 -84.47 3.76
C GLY A 405 19.80 -83.04 3.20
N HIS A 406 18.87 -82.27 3.77
CA HIS A 406 18.57 -80.89 3.34
C HIS A 406 19.78 -79.94 3.41
N GLN A 407 20.71 -80.14 4.34
CA GLN A 407 21.94 -79.32 4.40
C GLN A 407 22.79 -79.45 3.14
N THR A 408 22.86 -80.66 2.57
CA THR A 408 23.58 -80.91 1.31
C THR A 408 22.82 -80.30 0.14
N GLY A 409 21.49 -80.39 0.12
CA GLY A 409 20.64 -79.69 -0.85
C GLY A 409 20.83 -78.16 -0.84
N ASP A 410 20.92 -77.55 0.34
CA ASP A 410 21.21 -76.12 0.49
C ASP A 410 22.58 -75.73 -0.09
N VAL A 411 23.59 -76.58 0.12
CA VAL A 411 24.93 -76.39 -0.48
C VAL A 411 24.85 -76.49 -2.00
N VAL A 412 24.09 -77.44 -2.53
CA VAL A 412 23.83 -77.58 -3.97
C VAL A 412 23.23 -76.30 -4.53
N LEU A 413 22.14 -75.81 -3.93
CA LEU A 413 21.46 -74.59 -4.36
C LEU A 413 22.39 -73.38 -4.34
N LYS A 414 23.19 -73.21 -3.28
CA LYS A 414 24.17 -72.11 -3.17
C LYS A 414 25.23 -72.17 -4.28
N ARG A 415 25.78 -73.35 -4.56
CA ARG A 415 26.84 -73.51 -5.57
C ARG A 415 26.32 -73.33 -6.99
N VAL A 416 25.16 -73.90 -7.31
CA VAL A 416 24.47 -73.69 -8.58
C VAL A 416 24.15 -72.21 -8.78
N SER A 417 23.58 -71.56 -7.77
CA SER A 417 23.25 -70.14 -7.80
C SER A 417 24.47 -69.24 -8.03
N LYS A 418 25.57 -69.51 -7.32
CA LYS A 418 26.83 -68.79 -7.49
C LYS A 418 27.41 -68.95 -8.89
N LEU A 419 27.29 -70.14 -9.48
CA LEU A 419 27.70 -70.40 -10.86
C LEU A 419 26.79 -69.64 -11.85
N GLY A 420 25.48 -69.69 -11.65
CA GLY A 420 24.51 -68.95 -12.47
C GLY A 420 24.77 -67.44 -12.46
N MET A 421 24.96 -66.84 -11.28
CA MET A 421 25.33 -65.42 -11.17
C MET A 421 26.62 -65.08 -11.88
N ARG A 422 27.65 -65.94 -11.78
CA ARG A 422 28.94 -65.71 -12.45
C ARG A 422 28.83 -65.75 -13.97
N LEU A 423 28.03 -66.66 -14.52
CA LEU A 423 27.93 -66.85 -15.98
C LEU A 423 26.88 -65.94 -16.63
N LEU A 424 25.81 -65.62 -15.91
CA LEU A 424 24.62 -64.97 -16.47
C LEU A 424 24.40 -63.55 -15.94
N GLY A 425 25.04 -63.17 -14.81
CA GLY A 425 24.77 -61.92 -14.11
C GLY A 425 25.10 -60.65 -14.90
N ASP A 426 26.10 -60.70 -15.78
CA ASP A 426 26.45 -59.56 -16.65
C ASP A 426 25.46 -59.39 -17.83
N HIS A 427 24.65 -60.41 -18.09
CA HIS A 427 23.69 -60.45 -19.20
C HIS A 427 22.23 -60.30 -18.75
N GLY A 428 21.98 -60.29 -17.44
CA GLY A 428 20.62 -60.29 -16.91
C GLY A 428 20.51 -60.59 -15.42
N TRP A 429 19.37 -61.16 -15.03
CA TRP A 429 19.07 -61.48 -13.64
C TRP A 429 18.81 -62.98 -13.47
N VAL A 430 19.41 -63.54 -12.43
CA VAL A 430 19.14 -64.92 -12.00
C VAL A 430 18.34 -64.84 -10.71
N CYS A 431 17.17 -65.47 -10.72
CA CYS A 431 16.19 -65.41 -9.67
C CYS A 431 15.89 -66.81 -9.13
N ARG A 432 15.74 -66.96 -7.82
CA ARG A 432 15.15 -68.16 -7.22
C ARG A 432 13.64 -67.99 -7.19
N TYR A 433 12.95 -68.77 -8.01
CA TYR A 433 11.50 -68.68 -8.19
C TYR A 433 10.75 -69.60 -7.22
N GLY A 434 11.30 -70.79 -6.97
CA GLY A 434 10.76 -71.81 -6.08
C GLY A 434 11.83 -72.49 -5.22
N GLY A 435 11.53 -73.70 -4.74
CA GLY A 435 12.45 -74.47 -3.89
C GLY A 435 13.76 -74.83 -4.61
N GLU A 436 13.62 -75.47 -5.77
CA GLU A 436 14.71 -75.90 -6.68
C GLU A 436 14.63 -75.24 -8.06
N GLU A 437 13.65 -74.36 -8.25
CA GLU A 437 13.35 -73.68 -9.51
C GLU A 437 14.05 -72.31 -9.56
N LEU A 438 14.80 -72.08 -10.63
CA LEU A 438 15.45 -70.82 -10.96
C LEU A 438 14.83 -70.24 -12.22
N VAL A 439 14.66 -68.92 -12.24
CA VAL A 439 14.28 -68.17 -13.43
C VAL A 439 15.40 -67.24 -13.83
N VAL A 440 15.75 -67.23 -15.11
CA VAL A 440 16.75 -66.34 -15.68
C VAL A 440 16.08 -65.38 -16.66
N LEU A 441 16.32 -64.09 -16.49
CA LEU A 441 15.94 -63.05 -17.44
C LEU A 441 17.19 -62.52 -18.12
N LEU A 442 17.37 -62.79 -19.41
CA LEU A 442 18.52 -62.33 -20.20
C LEU A 442 18.09 -61.20 -21.14
N VAL A 443 18.72 -60.03 -21.03
CA VAL A 443 18.34 -58.85 -21.84
C VAL A 443 19.09 -58.87 -23.16
N ASN A 444 18.70 -59.78 -24.04
CA ASN A 444 19.26 -59.90 -25.38
C ASN A 444 18.17 -60.35 -26.38
N PRO A 445 18.05 -59.70 -27.55
CA PRO A 445 17.08 -60.10 -28.58
C PRO A 445 17.43 -61.44 -29.27
N ASP A 446 18.68 -61.90 -29.21
CA ASP A 446 19.09 -63.16 -29.84
C ASP A 446 18.88 -64.36 -28.91
N ILE A 447 17.85 -65.17 -29.21
CA ILE A 447 17.54 -66.38 -28.46
C ILE A 447 18.66 -67.43 -28.53
N HIS A 448 19.44 -67.50 -29.62
CA HIS A 448 20.53 -68.49 -29.75
C HIS A 448 21.70 -68.13 -28.83
N PHE A 449 22.01 -66.84 -28.70
CA PHE A 449 22.97 -66.36 -27.71
C PHE A 449 22.53 -66.69 -26.28
N CYS A 450 21.26 -66.45 -25.95
CA CYS A 450 20.68 -66.82 -24.67
C CYS A 450 20.73 -68.34 -24.42
N GLN A 451 20.44 -69.14 -25.45
CA GLN A 451 20.53 -70.60 -25.38
C GLN A 451 21.96 -71.07 -25.13
N MET A 452 22.94 -70.47 -25.80
CA MET A 452 24.36 -70.78 -25.60
C MET A 452 24.79 -70.50 -24.15
N LEU A 453 24.42 -69.34 -23.59
CA LEU A 453 24.71 -69.00 -22.19
C LEU A 453 24.05 -69.99 -21.22
N LEU A 454 22.80 -70.37 -21.48
CA LEU A 454 22.08 -71.34 -20.65
C LEU A 454 22.69 -72.74 -20.75
N GLU A 455 23.14 -73.18 -21.93
CA GLU A 455 23.87 -74.44 -22.13
C GLU A 455 25.24 -74.44 -21.44
N GLN A 456 25.95 -73.31 -21.45
CA GLN A 456 27.18 -73.15 -20.66
C GLN A 456 26.90 -73.29 -19.17
N PHE A 457 25.81 -72.69 -18.68
CA PHE A 457 25.38 -72.86 -17.31
C PHE A 457 25.03 -74.33 -17.00
N ARG A 458 24.31 -75.02 -17.89
CA ARG A 458 23.94 -76.44 -17.73
C ARG A 458 25.15 -77.35 -17.65
N LYS A 459 26.06 -77.25 -18.62
CA LYS A 459 27.32 -78.02 -18.61
C LYS A 459 28.18 -77.67 -17.41
N GLY A 460 28.19 -76.40 -17.01
CA GLY A 460 28.87 -75.93 -15.81
C GLY A 460 28.34 -76.62 -14.55
N VAL A 461 27.02 -76.71 -14.38
CA VAL A 461 26.39 -77.41 -13.25
C VAL A 461 26.69 -78.91 -13.27
N GLU A 462 26.60 -79.55 -14.44
CA GLU A 462 26.94 -80.96 -14.63
C GLU A 462 28.41 -81.28 -14.26
N SER A 463 29.31 -80.32 -14.50
CA SER A 463 30.75 -80.43 -14.19
C SER A 463 31.13 -80.02 -12.76
N LEU A 464 30.18 -79.65 -11.90
CA LEU A 464 30.50 -79.28 -10.52
C LEU A 464 30.94 -80.51 -9.72
N ASP A 465 32.15 -80.46 -9.17
CA ASP A 465 32.63 -81.47 -8.24
C ASP A 465 31.98 -81.29 -6.86
N TRP A 466 31.42 -82.38 -6.34
CA TRP A 466 30.81 -82.45 -5.01
C TRP A 466 31.70 -83.20 -4.03
N ARG A 467 31.55 -82.90 -2.73
CA ARG A 467 32.33 -83.59 -1.68
C ARG A 467 31.91 -85.06 -1.58
N GLU A 468 30.64 -85.31 -1.81
CA GLU A 468 29.99 -86.61 -1.81
C GLU A 468 30.27 -87.32 -3.15
N PRO A 469 31.00 -88.45 -3.17
CA PRO A 469 31.49 -89.07 -4.41
C PRO A 469 30.40 -89.51 -5.40
N GLU A 470 29.19 -89.77 -4.90
CA GLU A 470 28.04 -90.23 -5.69
C GLU A 470 27.08 -89.09 -6.08
N LEU A 471 27.31 -87.86 -5.59
CA LEU A 471 26.44 -86.74 -5.87
C LEU A 471 26.71 -86.20 -7.29
N ARG A 472 25.70 -86.29 -8.15
CA ARG A 472 25.67 -85.63 -9.46
C ARG A 472 24.39 -84.82 -9.58
N ILE A 473 24.52 -83.57 -10.00
CA ILE A 473 23.42 -82.65 -10.21
C ILE A 473 23.46 -82.16 -11.64
N THR A 474 22.33 -82.24 -12.31
CA THR A 474 22.08 -81.61 -13.61
C THR A 474 20.85 -80.73 -13.49
N PHE A 475 20.53 -79.97 -14.53
CA PHE A 475 19.24 -79.30 -14.60
C PHE A 475 18.64 -79.41 -15.99
N SER A 476 17.32 -79.32 -16.02
CA SER A 476 16.53 -79.21 -17.23
C SER A 476 16.00 -77.78 -17.35
N GLY A 477 16.04 -77.23 -18.56
CA GLY A 477 15.69 -75.82 -18.81
C GLY A 477 14.74 -75.64 -19.98
N GLY A 478 13.87 -74.65 -19.87
CA GLY A 478 13.01 -74.17 -20.94
C GLY A 478 13.27 -72.69 -21.20
N LEU A 479 13.58 -72.32 -22.44
CA LEU A 479 13.94 -70.97 -22.84
C LEU A 479 12.93 -70.43 -23.86
N VAL A 480 12.42 -69.22 -23.62
CA VAL A 480 11.48 -68.52 -24.51
C VAL A 480 11.93 -67.08 -24.74
N ALA A 481 11.80 -66.58 -25.97
CA ALA A 481 12.01 -65.17 -26.28
C ALA A 481 10.72 -64.37 -26.03
N SER A 482 10.84 -63.18 -25.44
CA SER A 482 9.73 -62.24 -25.33
C SER A 482 9.27 -61.79 -26.71
N GLN A 483 7.96 -61.69 -26.93
CA GLN A 483 7.37 -61.06 -28.12
C GLN A 483 6.31 -60.05 -27.69
N ALA A 484 6.04 -59.08 -28.57
CA ALA A 484 5.05 -58.04 -28.32
C ALA A 484 3.67 -58.65 -28.07
N GLY A 485 2.98 -58.16 -27.04
CA GLY A 485 1.63 -58.59 -26.68
C GLY A 485 1.54 -59.82 -25.75
N MET A 486 2.67 -60.43 -25.37
CA MET A 486 2.69 -61.46 -24.32
C MET A 486 2.81 -60.86 -22.92
N ASP A 487 2.15 -61.48 -21.95
CA ASP A 487 2.35 -61.18 -20.53
C ASP A 487 3.43 -62.09 -19.91
N GLY A 488 3.97 -61.69 -18.76
CA GLY A 488 5.04 -62.44 -18.09
C GLY A 488 4.60 -63.84 -17.66
N LYS A 489 3.30 -64.03 -17.39
CA LYS A 489 2.72 -65.32 -16.99
C LYS A 489 2.76 -66.32 -18.15
N THR A 490 2.35 -65.91 -19.33
CA THR A 490 2.36 -66.74 -20.55
C THR A 490 3.79 -67.16 -20.89
N LEU A 491 4.77 -66.25 -20.79
CA LEU A 491 6.18 -66.60 -21.02
C LEU A 491 6.68 -67.65 -20.01
N LEU A 492 6.27 -67.52 -18.74
CA LEU A 492 6.65 -68.49 -17.72
C LEU A 492 6.01 -69.86 -17.95
N GLU A 493 4.72 -69.90 -18.32
CA GLU A 493 3.99 -71.14 -18.65
C GLU A 493 4.62 -71.87 -19.84
N ILE A 494 5.05 -71.14 -20.88
CA ILE A 494 5.77 -71.73 -22.02
C ILE A 494 7.12 -72.29 -21.56
N ALA A 495 7.89 -71.53 -20.80
CA ALA A 495 9.20 -71.98 -20.32
C ALA A 495 9.07 -73.22 -19.42
N ASP A 496 8.07 -73.28 -18.55
CA ASP A 496 7.79 -74.42 -17.67
C ASP A 496 7.39 -75.68 -18.45
N ALA A 497 6.53 -75.54 -19.47
CA ALA A 497 6.17 -76.66 -20.35
C ALA A 497 7.40 -77.28 -21.05
N GLU A 498 8.39 -76.46 -21.37
CA GLU A 498 9.64 -76.90 -21.98
C GLU A 498 10.59 -77.58 -20.99
N VAL A 499 10.60 -77.15 -19.71
CA VAL A 499 11.27 -77.89 -18.63
C VAL A 499 10.63 -79.28 -18.47
N TYR A 500 9.30 -79.36 -18.47
CA TYR A 500 8.59 -80.63 -18.38
C TYR A 500 8.95 -81.56 -19.55
N ARG A 501 9.01 -81.03 -20.78
CA ARG A 501 9.47 -81.79 -21.96
C ARG A 501 10.91 -82.27 -21.79
N ALA A 502 11.80 -81.42 -21.31
CA ALA A 502 13.22 -81.76 -21.06
C ALA A 502 13.35 -82.90 -20.04
N LYS A 503 12.57 -82.85 -18.95
CA LYS A 503 12.54 -83.91 -17.93
C LYS A 503 12.03 -85.24 -18.47
N ARG A 504 10.99 -85.24 -19.32
CA ARG A 504 10.44 -86.45 -19.93
C ARG A 504 11.41 -87.10 -20.92
N ASP A 505 12.14 -86.30 -21.68
CA ASP A 505 13.00 -86.79 -22.76
C ASP A 505 14.40 -87.24 -22.28
N GLY A 506 14.59 -87.37 -20.97
CA GLY A 506 15.81 -87.90 -20.35
C GLY A 506 16.63 -86.89 -19.56
N LYS A 507 16.07 -85.72 -19.22
CA LYS A 507 16.68 -84.68 -18.36
C LYS A 507 17.97 -84.08 -18.94
N ASN A 508 18.62 -83.20 -18.17
CA ASN A 508 19.91 -82.58 -18.49
C ASN A 508 19.99 -81.94 -19.89
N ARG A 509 18.97 -81.14 -20.25
CA ARG A 509 18.90 -80.48 -21.56
C ARG A 509 18.08 -79.20 -21.50
N ILE A 510 18.29 -78.35 -22.51
CA ILE A 510 17.53 -77.12 -22.70
C ILE A 510 16.67 -77.24 -23.95
N TYR A 511 15.40 -76.90 -23.80
CA TYR A 511 14.47 -76.78 -24.91
C TYR A 511 14.04 -75.34 -25.17
N LEU A 512 13.85 -75.02 -26.44
CA LEU A 512 13.29 -73.74 -26.87
C LEU A 512 11.77 -73.85 -26.97
N GLY A 513 11.08 -72.95 -26.28
CA GLY A 513 9.65 -72.75 -26.40
C GLY A 513 9.33 -71.87 -27.60
N LYS A 514 8.34 -72.28 -28.38
CA LYS A 514 7.77 -71.44 -29.43
C LYS A 514 6.48 -70.83 -28.91
N PRO A 515 6.36 -69.50 -28.84
CA PRO A 515 5.07 -68.86 -28.61
C PRO A 515 4.16 -69.21 -29.78
N GLU A 516 3.15 -70.04 -29.55
CA GLU A 516 2.11 -70.27 -30.56
C GLU A 516 1.27 -69.00 -30.66
N ALA A 517 1.20 -68.41 -31.86
CA ALA A 517 0.27 -67.34 -32.14
C ALA A 517 -1.16 -67.88 -31.94
N LYS A 518 -1.87 -67.39 -30.92
CA LYS A 518 -3.31 -67.64 -30.80
C LYS A 518 -3.97 -67.33 -32.14
N ARG A 519 -4.53 -68.34 -32.80
CA ARG A 519 -5.48 -68.15 -33.89
C ARG A 519 -6.62 -67.29 -33.34
N GLN A 520 -6.92 -66.18 -34.01
CA GLN A 520 -8.19 -65.49 -33.87
C GLN A 520 -9.30 -66.52 -34.15
N GLU A 521 -10.06 -66.88 -33.13
CA GLU A 521 -11.34 -67.58 -33.29
C GLU A 521 -12.34 -66.60 -33.91
N ASP A 522 -12.78 -66.94 -35.12
CA ASP A 522 -14.06 -66.66 -35.76
C ASP A 522 -14.90 -65.49 -35.23
N ALA A 523 -14.71 -64.32 -35.84
CA ALA A 523 -15.83 -63.41 -36.04
C ALA A 523 -16.72 -64.00 -37.16
N PRO A 524 -18.05 -64.11 -36.97
CA PRO A 524 -18.92 -64.61 -38.03
C PRO A 524 -18.90 -63.61 -39.21
N PRO A 525 -18.92 -64.08 -40.46
CA PRO A 525 -18.81 -63.20 -41.62
C PRO A 525 -20.06 -62.33 -41.74
N ALA A 526 -19.84 -61.04 -42.03
CA ALA A 526 -20.88 -60.15 -42.50
C ALA A 526 -21.37 -60.65 -43.87
N ASP A 527 -22.65 -61.01 -43.90
CA ASP A 527 -23.40 -61.37 -45.10
C ASP A 527 -23.62 -60.11 -45.93
N ASP A 528 -23.13 -60.09 -47.17
CA ASP A 528 -23.66 -59.23 -48.22
C ASP A 528 -23.24 -59.74 -49.60
N ALA A 529 -24.11 -60.57 -50.19
CA ALA A 529 -24.81 -60.26 -51.44
C ALA A 529 -25.23 -61.55 -52.16
N LEU A 530 -26.54 -61.74 -52.36
CA LEU A 530 -27.15 -61.97 -53.67
C LEU A 530 -28.69 -62.03 -53.60
N LEU A 531 -29.30 -61.27 -54.52
CA LEU A 531 -30.56 -61.51 -55.23
C LEU A 531 -31.90 -61.13 -54.57
N SER A 532 -32.36 -59.97 -55.04
CA SER A 532 -33.70 -59.71 -55.61
C SER A 532 -34.64 -60.93 -55.81
N LYS A 533 -35.87 -60.82 -55.28
CA LYS A 533 -37.19 -60.99 -55.92
C LYS A 533 -38.24 -61.31 -54.84
N GLU A 534 -39.16 -60.38 -54.59
CA GLU A 534 -40.55 -60.39 -55.09
C GLU A 534 -41.55 -61.03 -54.09
N GLU A 535 -42.64 -60.28 -53.88
CA GLU A 535 -43.99 -60.70 -53.48
C GLU A 535 -44.47 -60.58 -52.02
N ALA A 536 -45.52 -59.74 -51.92
CA ALA A 536 -46.59 -59.60 -50.92
C ALA A 536 -46.32 -58.78 -49.65
#